data_AF-A0A484QB75-F1
#
_entry.id   AF-A0A484QB75-F1
#
_cell.length_a   1.000
_cell.length_b   1.000
_cell.length_c   1.000
_cell.angle_alpha   90.00
_cell.angle_beta   90.00
_cell.angle_gamma   90.00
#
_symmetry.space_group_name_H-M   'P 1'
#
loop_
_entity.id
_entity.type
_entity.pdbx_description
1 polymer ?
#
loop_
_entity_poly.entity_id
_entity_poly.type
_entity_poly.pdbx_seq_one_letter_code
_entity_poly.pdbx_strand_id
1 'polypeptide(L)'
;MTQQAFLCLASPAAVTAPDAADLARLAARLALRALHDELSLYPKPGLVSLRDAGSHEDMDAGTFLRSLFALRHYYARIAAAGWHDADFPVLRDLGIAAETRMLRATGGVNTHRGAIFALGLLAAAGASLWRRGVPPDDAAWRAEVPRRWGRGLRLAGAAAGTPSHGMQVAMRYRASGARGEALAGFPAVFDLALPALRQARSGGADWQATRLHAFFTLLAEVEDTNLLYRGGQAGLEWMRGEARAFLADGSVFSPGWFARAQAVHRQACARRLSPGGSADMLAAACFVFGWQAHMEAA
;
A
#
# COMPACT_ATOMS: atom_id res chain seq x y z
N MET A 1 -55.01 -41.98 -16.55
CA MET A 1 -54.72 -41.51 -15.18
C MET A 1 -53.21 -41.50 -15.03
N THR A 2 -52.60 -40.30 -15.16
CA THR A 2 -51.82 -39.59 -14.10
C THR A 2 -50.48 -40.29 -13.80
N GLN A 3 -49.29 -39.69 -14.00
CA GLN A 3 -48.81 -38.44 -13.42
C GLN A 3 -47.61 -37.89 -14.23
N GLN A 4 -47.64 -36.61 -14.58
CA GLN A 4 -46.45 -35.81 -14.91
C GLN A 4 -45.90 -35.24 -13.60
N ALA A 5 -44.67 -35.61 -13.24
CA ALA A 5 -43.96 -35.04 -12.11
C ALA A 5 -43.38 -33.67 -12.49
N PHE A 6 -43.90 -32.61 -11.85
CA PHE A 6 -43.28 -31.29 -11.84
C PHE A 6 -41.99 -31.35 -11.00
N LEU A 7 -40.83 -31.39 -11.67
CA LEU A 7 -39.55 -31.07 -11.07
C LEU A 7 -39.46 -29.55 -10.90
N CYS A 8 -39.77 -29.08 -9.70
CA CYS A 8 -39.49 -27.72 -9.27
C CYS A 8 -37.97 -27.62 -9.02
N LEU A 9 -37.22 -27.25 -10.05
CA LEU A 9 -35.82 -26.86 -9.89
C LEU A 9 -35.79 -25.53 -9.12
N ALA A 10 -35.33 -25.58 -7.88
CA ALA A 10 -35.03 -24.38 -7.10
C ALA A 10 -34.01 -23.54 -7.88
N SER A 11 -34.37 -22.30 -8.17
CA SER A 11 -33.45 -21.30 -8.74
C SER A 11 -32.23 -21.17 -7.82
N PRO A 12 -30.99 -21.13 -8.34
CA PRO A 12 -29.84 -20.79 -7.52
C PRO A 12 -30.09 -19.42 -6.91
N ALA A 13 -30.00 -19.32 -5.59
CA ALA A 13 -30.14 -18.06 -4.87
C ALA A 13 -29.19 -17.04 -5.52
N ALA A 14 -29.76 -15.98 -6.09
CA ALA A 14 -28.99 -14.87 -6.63
C ALA A 14 -28.09 -14.35 -5.50
N VAL A 15 -26.77 -14.47 -5.67
CA VAL A 15 -25.80 -13.81 -4.79
C VAL A 15 -26.09 -12.32 -4.90
N THR A 16 -26.75 -11.75 -3.89
CA THR A 16 -27.02 -10.31 -3.84
C THR A 16 -25.70 -9.58 -3.77
N ALA A 17 -25.49 -8.61 -4.66
CA ALA A 17 -24.29 -7.78 -4.64
C ALA A 17 -24.06 -7.22 -3.22
N PRO A 18 -22.83 -7.24 -2.68
CA PRO A 18 -22.57 -6.80 -1.32
C PRO A 18 -23.00 -5.34 -1.14
N ASP A 19 -23.59 -5.03 0.02
CA ASP A 19 -23.98 -3.67 0.34
C ASP A 19 -22.77 -2.79 0.68
N ALA A 20 -22.99 -1.48 0.84
CA ALA A 20 -21.95 -0.52 1.15
C ALA A 20 -21.18 -0.85 2.44
N ALA A 21 -21.84 -1.47 3.42
CA ALA A 21 -21.26 -1.80 4.71
C ALA A 21 -20.36 -3.04 4.62
N ASP A 22 -20.77 -4.05 3.85
CA ASP A 22 -19.94 -5.22 3.56
C ASP A 22 -18.66 -4.84 2.82
N LEU A 23 -18.77 -3.97 1.82
CA LEU A 23 -17.60 -3.50 1.08
C LEU A 23 -16.66 -2.67 1.96
N ALA A 24 -17.20 -1.79 2.80
CA ALA A 24 -16.40 -1.03 3.76
C ALA A 24 -15.67 -1.96 4.75
N ARG A 25 -16.32 -3.04 5.21
CA ARG A 25 -15.68 -4.06 6.05
C ARG A 25 -14.59 -4.83 5.31
N LEU A 26 -14.82 -5.20 4.04
CA LEU A 26 -13.81 -5.84 3.20
C LEU A 26 -12.59 -4.93 3.05
N ALA A 27 -12.79 -3.66 2.68
CA ALA A 27 -11.73 -2.67 2.53
C ALA A 27 -10.87 -2.55 3.78
N ALA A 28 -11.51 -2.44 4.95
CA ALA A 28 -10.80 -2.35 6.21
C ALA A 28 -9.98 -3.60 6.52
N ARG A 29 -10.55 -4.79 6.31
CA ARG A 29 -9.82 -6.06 6.54
C ARG A 29 -8.61 -6.19 5.62
N LEU A 30 -8.77 -5.91 4.33
CA LEU A 30 -7.67 -5.98 3.36
C LEU A 30 -6.58 -4.96 3.66
N ALA A 31 -6.94 -3.73 4.00
CA ALA A 31 -5.96 -2.69 4.31
C ALA A 31 -5.17 -3.01 5.59
N LEU A 32 -5.85 -3.43 6.66
CA LEU A 32 -5.18 -3.86 7.89
C LEU A 32 -4.31 -5.09 7.66
N ARG A 33 -4.76 -6.03 6.83
CA ARG A 33 -3.96 -7.19 6.47
C ARG A 33 -2.69 -6.80 5.72
N ALA A 34 -2.79 -5.90 4.74
CA ALA A 34 -1.64 -5.43 3.98
C ALA A 34 -0.61 -4.71 4.87
N LEU A 35 -1.06 -3.86 5.79
CA LEU A 35 -0.18 -3.19 6.75
C LEU A 35 0.46 -4.16 7.75
N HIS A 36 -0.29 -5.17 8.22
CA HIS A 36 0.28 -6.20 9.09
C HIS A 36 1.29 -7.07 8.34
N ASP A 37 1.01 -7.43 7.09
CA ASP A 37 1.92 -8.21 6.25
C ASP A 37 3.20 -7.42 5.93
N GLU A 38 3.12 -6.10 5.75
CA GLU A 38 4.28 -5.20 5.64
C GLU A 38 5.11 -5.21 6.93
N LEU A 39 4.50 -5.08 8.10
CA LEU A 39 5.21 -5.13 9.39
C LEU A 39 5.87 -6.50 9.63
N SER A 40 5.18 -7.57 9.23
CA SER A 40 5.64 -8.95 9.41
C SER A 40 6.72 -9.35 8.41
N LEU A 41 6.90 -8.58 7.34
CA LEU A 41 7.90 -8.88 6.31
C LEU A 41 9.30 -8.75 6.90
N TYR A 42 10.09 -9.81 6.72
CA TYR A 42 11.51 -9.84 7.06
C TYR A 42 12.25 -10.71 6.04
N PRO A 43 13.47 -10.34 5.60
CA PRO A 43 14.24 -9.15 5.97
C PRO A 43 13.71 -7.91 5.27
N LYS A 44 13.63 -6.78 5.97
CA LYS A 44 13.04 -5.55 5.40
C LYS A 44 14.05 -4.41 5.46
N PRO A 45 14.82 -4.15 4.39
CA PRO A 45 15.98 -3.27 4.43
C PRO A 45 15.83 -1.97 5.23
N GLY A 46 16.44 -1.92 6.42
CA GLY A 46 16.45 -0.73 7.29
C GLY A 46 15.11 -0.32 7.92
N LEU A 47 14.04 -1.08 7.72
CA LEU A 47 12.71 -0.79 8.28
C LEU A 47 12.41 -1.64 9.50
N VAL A 48 11.52 -1.12 10.36
CA VAL A 48 10.96 -1.84 11.51
C VAL A 48 10.26 -3.11 11.07
N SER A 49 10.52 -4.22 11.73
CA SER A 49 9.81 -5.49 11.55
C SER A 49 9.40 -6.06 12.90
N LEU A 50 8.75 -7.22 12.92
CA LEU A 50 8.53 -7.96 14.17
C LEU A 50 9.84 -8.46 14.83
N ARG A 51 10.99 -8.40 14.13
CA ARG A 51 12.28 -8.85 14.66
C ARG A 51 13.11 -7.73 15.27
N ASP A 52 13.05 -6.52 14.70
CA ASP A 52 13.91 -5.41 15.09
C ASP A 52 13.32 -4.05 14.64
N ALA A 53 13.91 -2.97 15.16
CA ALA A 53 13.54 -1.60 14.81
C ALA A 53 14.17 -1.10 13.48
N GLY A 54 14.92 -1.94 12.78
CA GLY A 54 15.69 -1.53 11.60
C GLY A 54 16.62 -0.35 11.90
N SER A 55 16.51 0.71 11.09
CA SER A 55 17.28 1.96 11.20
C SER A 55 16.68 2.98 12.17
N HIS A 56 15.70 2.61 12.99
CA HIS A 56 14.95 3.55 13.83
C HIS A 56 15.30 3.40 15.31
N GLU A 57 15.28 4.52 16.03
CA GLU A 57 15.45 4.59 17.48
C GLU A 57 14.15 5.04 18.19
N ASP A 58 13.21 5.60 17.43
CA ASP A 58 11.96 6.20 17.90
C ASP A 58 10.72 5.31 17.70
N MET A 59 10.86 4.17 16.99
CA MET A 59 9.77 3.25 16.70
C MET A 59 10.21 1.79 16.67
N ASP A 60 9.25 0.92 17.00
CA ASP A 60 9.39 -0.53 17.04
C ASP A 60 8.09 -1.21 16.56
N ALA A 61 8.06 -2.55 16.56
CA ALA A 61 6.88 -3.32 16.20
C ALA A 61 5.64 -2.95 17.03
N GLY A 62 5.81 -2.70 18.33
CA GLY A 62 4.72 -2.30 19.22
C GLY A 62 4.08 -0.97 18.78
N THR A 63 4.91 -0.02 18.34
CA THR A 63 4.47 1.28 17.80
C THR A 63 3.65 1.11 16.52
N PHE A 64 4.08 0.23 15.61
CA PHE A 64 3.32 -0.10 14.40
C PHE A 64 1.98 -0.79 14.72
N LEU A 65 1.96 -1.72 15.68
CA LEU A 65 0.72 -2.38 16.12
C LEU A 65 -0.28 -1.38 16.73
N ARG A 66 0.18 -0.45 17.57
CA ARG A 66 -0.70 0.64 18.10
C ARG A 66 -1.29 1.48 16.96
N SER A 67 -0.48 1.79 15.95
CA SER A 67 -0.93 2.50 14.76
C SER A 67 -1.99 1.72 13.96
N LEU A 68 -1.75 0.43 13.68
CA LEU A 68 -2.71 -0.47 13.05
C LEU A 68 -4.07 -0.46 13.76
N PHE A 69 -4.07 -0.61 15.09
CA PHE A 69 -5.31 -0.56 15.86
C PHE A 69 -6.01 0.79 15.77
N ALA A 70 -5.28 1.90 15.75
CA ALA A 70 -5.85 3.25 15.58
C ALA A 70 -6.50 3.43 14.20
N LEU A 71 -5.98 2.78 13.16
CA LEU A 71 -6.44 2.91 11.78
C LEU A 71 -7.59 1.97 11.40
N ARG A 72 -7.96 1.00 12.25
CA ARG A 72 -8.95 -0.05 11.91
C ARG A 72 -10.28 0.44 11.33
N HIS A 73 -10.77 1.59 11.80
CA HIS A 73 -12.05 2.17 11.36
C HIS A 73 -11.89 3.14 10.19
N TYR A 74 -10.68 3.65 9.96
CA TYR A 74 -10.42 4.64 8.92
C TYR A 74 -10.69 4.06 7.53
N TYR A 75 -10.16 2.87 7.25
CA TYR A 75 -10.27 2.25 5.94
C TYR A 75 -11.72 1.91 5.55
N ALA A 76 -12.57 1.54 6.53
CA ALA A 76 -14.01 1.38 6.30
C ALA A 76 -14.67 2.72 5.95
N ARG A 77 -14.35 3.79 6.70
CA ARG A 77 -14.94 5.12 6.49
C ARG A 77 -14.56 5.72 5.15
N ILE A 78 -13.29 5.60 4.74
CA ILE A 78 -12.84 6.17 3.47
C ILE A 78 -13.32 5.35 2.27
N ALA A 79 -13.45 4.02 2.41
CA ALA A 79 -14.12 3.19 1.40
C ALA A 79 -15.59 3.58 1.26
N ALA A 80 -16.32 3.76 2.37
CA ALA A 80 -17.70 4.24 2.34
C ALA A 80 -17.82 5.63 1.68
N ALA A 81 -16.88 6.54 1.93
CA ALA A 81 -16.84 7.83 1.24
C ALA A 81 -16.65 7.67 -0.28
N GLY A 82 -15.76 6.77 -0.71
CA GLY A 82 -15.59 6.43 -2.13
C GLY A 82 -16.85 5.81 -2.75
N TRP A 83 -17.50 4.90 -2.02
CA TRP A 83 -18.80 4.33 -2.41
C TRP A 83 -19.84 5.42 -2.62
N HIS A 84 -19.97 6.37 -1.69
CA HIS A 84 -20.94 7.46 -1.77
C HIS A 84 -20.57 8.60 -2.71
N ASP A 85 -19.49 8.46 -3.49
CA ASP A 85 -19.02 9.50 -4.41
C ASP A 85 -18.69 10.83 -3.70
N ALA A 86 -18.01 10.74 -2.56
CA ALA A 86 -17.60 11.92 -1.82
C ALA A 86 -16.48 12.69 -2.53
N ASP A 87 -16.58 14.02 -2.50
CA ASP A 87 -15.54 14.92 -3.00
C ASP A 87 -14.25 14.82 -2.17
N PHE A 88 -13.13 15.27 -2.77
CA PHE A 88 -11.81 15.19 -2.15
C PHE A 88 -11.70 15.81 -0.73
N PRO A 89 -12.34 16.94 -0.39
CA PRO A 89 -12.29 17.48 0.97
C PRO A 89 -12.74 16.47 2.04
N VAL A 90 -13.75 15.64 1.75
CA VAL A 90 -14.21 14.60 2.68
C VAL A 90 -13.12 13.55 2.91
N LEU A 91 -12.49 13.07 1.83
CA LEU A 91 -11.39 12.10 1.93
C LEU A 91 -10.19 12.68 2.68
N ARG A 92 -9.85 13.95 2.41
CA ARG A 92 -8.79 14.68 3.10
C ARG A 92 -9.06 14.75 4.60
N ASP A 93 -10.27 15.14 5.00
CA ASP A 93 -10.60 15.33 6.42
C ASP A 93 -10.63 13.98 7.16
N LEU A 94 -11.06 12.89 6.50
CA LEU A 94 -10.91 11.53 7.00
C LEU A 94 -9.44 11.14 7.19
N GLY A 95 -8.58 11.46 6.23
CA GLY A 95 -7.13 11.21 6.30
C GLY A 95 -6.46 11.98 7.45
N ILE A 96 -6.76 13.27 7.60
CA ILE A 96 -6.24 14.11 8.71
C ILE A 96 -6.68 13.55 10.06
N ALA A 97 -7.94 13.14 10.19
CA ALA A 97 -8.45 12.53 11.42
C ALA A 97 -7.77 11.20 11.72
N ALA A 98 -7.46 10.39 10.71
CA ALA A 98 -6.74 9.13 10.85
C ALA A 98 -5.29 9.35 11.27
N GLU A 99 -4.59 10.30 10.63
CA GLU A 99 -3.23 10.69 10.99
C GLU A 99 -3.15 11.20 12.44
N THR A 100 -4.08 12.07 12.83
CA THR A 100 -4.18 12.57 14.20
C THR A 100 -4.35 11.44 15.21
N ARG A 101 -5.21 10.45 14.90
CA ARG A 101 -5.43 9.30 15.79
C ARG A 101 -4.21 8.39 15.86
N MET A 102 -3.55 8.16 14.72
CA MET A 102 -2.30 7.42 14.66
C MET A 102 -1.26 8.09 15.56
N LEU A 103 -0.98 9.39 15.35
CA LEU A 103 0.02 10.13 16.12
C LEU A 103 -0.27 10.09 17.62
N ARG A 104 -1.53 10.21 18.03
CA ARG A 104 -1.90 10.06 19.46
C ARG A 104 -1.58 8.66 19.99
N ALA A 105 -1.89 7.62 19.23
CA ALA A 105 -1.64 6.23 19.65
C ALA A 105 -0.15 5.84 19.64
N THR A 106 0.67 6.57 18.88
CA THR A 106 2.11 6.32 18.73
C THR A 106 2.98 7.31 19.49
N GLY A 107 2.40 8.20 20.32
CA GLY A 107 3.18 9.19 21.08
C GLY A 107 3.85 10.25 20.20
N GLY A 108 3.25 10.60 19.06
CA GLY A 108 3.77 11.56 18.10
C GLY A 108 4.64 10.96 16.99
N VAL A 109 4.93 9.65 17.05
CA VAL A 109 5.79 8.96 16.11
C VAL A 109 5.06 8.66 14.80
N ASN A 110 5.68 9.00 13.67
CA ASN A 110 5.08 8.81 12.35
C ASN A 110 5.37 7.41 11.79
N THR A 111 4.38 6.49 11.85
CA THR A 111 4.55 5.12 11.34
C THR A 111 3.94 4.88 9.96
N HIS A 112 2.68 5.29 9.75
CA HIS A 112 1.88 4.90 8.57
C HIS A 112 1.28 6.11 7.83
N ARG A 113 1.86 7.31 7.92
CA ARG A 113 1.26 8.50 7.27
C ARG A 113 1.14 8.34 5.75
N GLY A 114 2.16 7.78 5.08
CA GLY A 114 2.07 7.54 3.63
C GLY A 114 1.08 6.43 3.29
N ALA A 115 1.06 5.34 4.07
CA ALA A 115 0.04 4.29 3.98
C ALA A 115 -1.40 4.79 4.19
N ILE A 116 -1.65 5.70 5.13
CA ILE A 116 -2.96 6.34 5.32
C ILE A 116 -3.38 7.01 4.01
N PHE A 117 -2.47 7.77 3.39
CA PHE A 117 -2.75 8.46 2.14
C PHE A 117 -2.96 7.50 0.95
N ALA A 118 -2.00 6.61 0.69
CA ALA A 118 -2.01 5.75 -0.48
C ALA A 118 -3.11 4.68 -0.41
N LEU A 119 -3.15 3.87 0.66
CA LEU A 119 -4.20 2.85 0.82
C LEU A 119 -5.57 3.51 1.02
N GLY A 120 -5.64 4.67 1.63
CA GLY A 120 -6.90 5.39 1.81
C GLY A 120 -7.53 5.80 0.48
N LEU A 121 -6.76 6.40 -0.43
CA LEU A 121 -7.22 6.76 -1.77
C LEU A 121 -7.57 5.53 -2.61
N LEU A 122 -6.77 4.48 -2.55
CA LEU A 122 -7.04 3.22 -3.24
C LEU A 122 -8.27 2.49 -2.70
N ALA A 123 -8.53 2.55 -1.39
CA ALA A 123 -9.74 2.00 -0.79
C ALA A 123 -11.00 2.76 -1.23
N ALA A 124 -10.94 4.09 -1.32
CA ALA A 124 -12.02 4.88 -1.90
C ALA A 124 -12.22 4.56 -3.40
N ALA A 125 -11.14 4.42 -4.16
CA ALA A 125 -11.17 4.07 -5.57
C ALA A 125 -11.81 2.70 -5.82
N GLY A 126 -11.35 1.65 -5.12
CA GLY A 126 -11.90 0.31 -5.21
C GLY A 126 -13.39 0.28 -4.86
N ALA A 127 -13.81 1.01 -3.84
CA ALA A 127 -15.22 1.11 -3.47
C ALA A 127 -16.07 1.83 -4.53
N SER A 128 -15.55 2.91 -5.10
CA SER A 128 -16.18 3.67 -6.19
C SER A 128 -16.32 2.84 -7.47
N LEU A 129 -15.30 2.03 -7.80
CA LEU A 129 -15.32 1.11 -8.94
C LEU A 129 -16.33 -0.01 -8.75
N TRP A 130 -16.32 -0.66 -7.58
CA TRP A 130 -17.25 -1.73 -7.25
C TRP A 130 -18.71 -1.27 -7.38
N ARG A 131 -19.05 -0.12 -6.79
CA ARG A 131 -20.43 0.43 -6.85
C ARG A 131 -20.94 0.57 -8.29
N ARG A 132 -20.05 0.93 -9.21
CA ARG A 132 -20.39 1.13 -10.62
C ARG A 132 -20.35 -0.16 -11.45
N GLY A 133 -20.08 -1.31 -10.83
CA GLY A 133 -19.92 -2.59 -11.53
C GLY A 133 -18.73 -2.60 -12.50
N VAL A 134 -17.71 -1.76 -12.26
CA VAL A 134 -16.50 -1.77 -13.09
C VAL A 134 -15.63 -2.95 -12.64
N PRO A 135 -15.18 -3.80 -13.58
CA PRO A 135 -14.26 -4.88 -13.25
C PRO A 135 -12.99 -4.38 -12.54
N PRO A 136 -12.34 -5.23 -11.72
CA PRO A 136 -11.19 -4.84 -10.93
C PRO A 136 -9.89 -4.79 -11.74
N ASP A 137 -9.94 -4.31 -12.97
CA ASP A 137 -8.77 -4.26 -13.84
C ASP A 137 -7.78 -3.14 -13.44
N ASP A 138 -6.50 -3.36 -13.70
CA ASP A 138 -5.45 -2.42 -13.30
C ASP A 138 -5.64 -1.03 -13.92
N ALA A 139 -6.13 -0.95 -15.17
CA ALA A 139 -6.31 0.31 -15.87
C ALA A 139 -7.43 1.16 -15.25
N ALA A 140 -8.53 0.53 -14.83
CA ALA A 140 -9.64 1.17 -14.15
C ALA A 140 -9.21 1.72 -12.78
N TRP A 141 -8.45 0.95 -12.01
CA TRP A 141 -7.89 1.42 -10.74
C TRP A 141 -6.90 2.58 -10.93
N ARG A 142 -5.97 2.46 -11.89
CA ARG A 142 -5.00 3.50 -12.24
C ARG A 142 -5.67 4.82 -12.63
N ALA A 143 -6.78 4.75 -13.37
CA ALA A 143 -7.51 5.92 -13.82
C ALA A 143 -8.37 6.57 -12.72
N GLU A 144 -8.84 5.79 -11.72
CA GLU A 144 -9.90 6.23 -10.83
C GLU A 144 -9.50 7.40 -9.94
N VAL A 145 -8.34 7.34 -9.27
CA VAL A 145 -7.91 8.39 -8.34
C VAL A 145 -7.65 9.72 -9.05
N PRO A 146 -6.87 9.78 -10.16
CA PRO A 146 -6.71 11.01 -10.93
C PRO A 146 -8.04 11.57 -11.44
N ARG A 147 -8.93 10.70 -11.95
CA ARG A 147 -10.23 11.11 -12.51
C ARG A 147 -11.14 11.72 -11.45
N ARG A 148 -11.21 11.12 -10.26
CA ARG A 148 -12.12 11.53 -9.18
C ARG A 148 -11.60 12.68 -8.36
N TRP A 149 -10.36 12.56 -7.91
CA TRP A 149 -9.81 13.40 -6.85
C TRP A 149 -8.58 14.19 -7.32
N GLY A 150 -8.13 14.03 -8.57
CA GLY A 150 -6.94 14.71 -9.09
C GLY A 150 -7.03 16.25 -9.05
N ARG A 151 -8.21 16.84 -9.29
CA ARG A 151 -8.41 18.29 -9.11
C ARG A 151 -8.21 18.70 -7.65
N GLY A 152 -8.83 18.01 -6.71
CA GLY A 152 -8.71 18.30 -5.28
C GLY A 152 -7.28 18.12 -4.77
N LEU A 153 -6.60 17.04 -5.20
CA LEU A 153 -5.20 16.76 -4.90
C LEU A 153 -4.26 17.88 -5.37
N ARG A 154 -4.48 18.44 -6.57
CA ARG A 154 -3.71 19.58 -7.09
C ARG A 154 -3.93 20.84 -6.26
N LEU A 155 -5.19 21.18 -5.98
CA LEU A 155 -5.55 22.39 -5.22
C LEU A 155 -5.02 22.35 -3.78
N ALA A 156 -5.13 21.20 -3.11
CA ALA A 156 -4.62 21.04 -1.75
C ALA A 156 -3.09 21.19 -1.67
N GLY A 157 -2.36 20.96 -2.77
CA GLY A 157 -0.92 21.17 -2.82
C GLY A 157 -0.51 22.63 -2.79
N ALA A 158 -1.32 23.51 -3.37
CA ALA A 158 -1.04 24.95 -3.42
C ALA A 158 -1.36 25.67 -2.10
N ALA A 159 -2.21 25.06 -1.25
CA ALA A 159 -2.72 25.68 -0.03
C ALA A 159 -2.02 25.22 1.27
N ALA A 160 -0.96 24.42 1.19
CA ALA A 160 -0.36 23.80 2.37
C ALA A 160 0.54 24.78 3.15
N GLY A 161 0.34 24.85 4.48
CA GLY A 161 1.20 25.56 5.44
C GLY A 161 2.55 24.86 5.68
N THR A 162 2.97 24.66 6.93
CA THR A 162 4.29 24.10 7.25
C THR A 162 4.53 22.74 6.56
N PRO A 163 5.55 22.62 5.69
CA PRO A 163 5.75 21.43 4.89
C PRO A 163 6.25 20.26 5.74
N SER A 164 5.66 19.07 5.56
CA SER A 164 6.17 17.83 6.15
C SER A 164 7.57 17.50 5.63
N HIS A 165 8.34 16.66 6.33
CA HIS A 165 9.66 16.20 5.86
C HIS A 165 9.62 15.66 4.42
N GLY A 166 8.60 14.85 4.09
CA GLY A 166 8.42 14.34 2.73
C GLY A 166 8.16 15.44 1.69
N MET A 167 7.42 16.50 2.05
CA MET A 167 7.20 17.65 1.17
C MET A 167 8.48 18.49 1.00
N GLN A 168 9.24 18.70 2.07
CA GLN A 168 10.52 19.43 2.02
C GLN A 168 11.52 18.71 1.10
N VAL A 169 11.62 17.39 1.24
CA VAL A 169 12.48 16.55 0.40
C VAL A 169 12.00 16.49 -1.03
N ALA A 170 10.69 16.33 -1.26
CA ALA A 170 10.10 16.38 -2.60
C ALA A 170 10.40 17.70 -3.31
N MET A 171 10.31 18.84 -2.61
CA MET A 171 10.68 20.14 -3.16
C MET A 171 12.19 20.24 -3.44
N ARG A 172 13.04 19.80 -2.50
CA ARG A 172 14.50 19.88 -2.62
C ARG A 172 15.05 19.03 -3.76
N TYR A 173 14.55 17.81 -3.92
CA TYR A 173 15.04 16.84 -4.90
C TYR A 173 14.15 16.74 -6.16
N ARG A 174 13.09 17.55 -6.24
CA ARG A 174 12.06 17.47 -7.29
C ARG A 174 11.39 16.10 -7.39
N ALA A 175 11.36 15.37 -6.29
CA ALA A 175 10.67 14.09 -6.22
C ALA A 175 9.16 14.30 -6.30
N SER A 176 8.49 13.39 -7.01
CA SER A 176 7.02 13.44 -7.17
C SER A 176 6.29 13.20 -5.84
N GLY A 177 6.88 12.37 -4.96
CA GLY A 177 6.32 12.00 -3.66
C GLY A 177 4.96 11.30 -3.75
N ALA A 178 4.35 11.02 -2.59
CA ALA A 178 3.08 10.30 -2.53
C ALA A 178 1.93 10.98 -3.31
N ARG A 179 1.90 12.31 -3.34
CA ARG A 179 0.90 13.06 -4.11
C ARG A 179 1.10 12.90 -5.62
N GLY A 180 2.34 12.96 -6.10
CA GLY A 180 2.65 12.76 -7.51
C GLY A 180 2.28 11.34 -7.96
N GLU A 181 2.56 10.32 -7.13
CA GLU A 181 2.07 8.95 -7.35
C GLU A 181 0.54 8.94 -7.53
N ALA A 182 -0.22 9.50 -6.59
CA ALA A 182 -1.68 9.51 -6.68
C ALA A 182 -2.22 10.26 -7.92
N LEU A 183 -1.59 11.37 -8.32
CA LEU A 183 -1.96 12.13 -9.51
C LEU A 183 -1.64 11.40 -10.82
N ALA A 184 -0.59 10.56 -10.82
CA ALA A 184 -0.20 9.72 -11.93
C ALA A 184 -0.95 8.37 -11.96
N GLY A 185 -1.79 8.09 -10.96
CA GLY A 185 -2.54 6.83 -10.86
C GLY A 185 -1.78 5.69 -10.17
N PHE A 186 -0.81 5.99 -9.32
CA PHE A 186 0.06 5.04 -8.60
C PHE A 186 0.90 4.12 -9.49
N PRO A 187 1.74 4.65 -10.39
CA PRO A 187 2.63 3.83 -11.23
C PRO A 187 3.52 2.88 -10.39
N ALA A 188 3.97 3.26 -9.20
CA ALA A 188 4.73 2.34 -8.35
C ALA A 188 3.92 1.08 -7.96
N VAL A 189 2.60 1.23 -7.78
CA VAL A 189 1.71 0.11 -7.48
C VAL A 189 1.42 -0.73 -8.72
N PHE A 190 0.94 -0.09 -9.79
CA PHE A 190 0.41 -0.79 -10.96
C PHE A 190 1.46 -1.22 -11.98
N ASP A 191 2.54 -0.46 -12.12
CA ASP A 191 3.55 -0.70 -13.16
C ASP A 191 4.76 -1.48 -12.60
N LEU A 192 4.97 -1.50 -11.27
CA LEU A 192 6.10 -2.17 -10.62
C LEU A 192 5.68 -3.28 -9.66
N ALA A 193 4.98 -2.94 -8.57
CA ALA A 193 4.76 -3.87 -7.47
C ALA A 193 3.75 -4.97 -7.80
N LEU A 194 2.59 -4.63 -8.39
CA LEU A 194 1.58 -5.63 -8.77
C LEU A 194 2.10 -6.65 -9.80
N PRO A 195 2.77 -6.23 -10.89
CA PRO A 195 3.44 -7.16 -11.80
C PRO A 195 4.44 -8.07 -11.08
N ALA A 196 5.27 -7.52 -10.20
CA ALA A 196 6.25 -8.31 -9.44
C ALA A 196 5.58 -9.31 -8.48
N LEU A 197 4.51 -8.92 -7.78
CA LEU A 197 3.73 -9.84 -6.93
C LEU A 197 3.18 -11.01 -7.77
N ARG A 198 2.56 -10.72 -8.92
CA ARG A 198 2.01 -11.74 -9.82
C ARG A 198 3.09 -12.65 -10.39
N GLN A 199 4.22 -12.09 -10.83
CA GLN A 199 5.37 -12.84 -11.34
C GLN A 199 5.95 -13.80 -10.28
N ALA A 200 6.11 -13.33 -9.04
CA ALA A 200 6.63 -14.18 -7.98
C ALA A 200 5.65 -15.31 -7.62
N ARG A 201 4.36 -15.02 -7.58
CA ARG A 201 3.32 -16.04 -7.32
C ARG A 201 3.25 -17.07 -8.43
N SER A 202 3.28 -16.66 -9.70
CA SER A 202 3.27 -17.61 -10.83
C SER A 202 4.55 -18.44 -10.91
N GLY A 203 5.68 -17.89 -10.45
CA GLY A 203 6.94 -18.61 -10.26
C GLY A 203 6.97 -19.54 -9.04
N GLY A 204 5.85 -19.72 -8.32
CA GLY A 204 5.74 -20.66 -7.20
C GLY A 204 6.31 -20.16 -5.87
N ALA A 205 6.72 -18.89 -5.77
CA ALA A 205 7.25 -18.34 -4.53
C ALA A 205 6.18 -18.29 -3.44
N ASP A 206 6.55 -18.57 -2.18
CA ASP A 206 5.65 -18.34 -1.05
C ASP A 206 5.34 -16.83 -0.86
N TRP A 207 4.45 -16.50 0.07
CA TRP A 207 4.02 -15.12 0.28
C TRP A 207 5.11 -14.19 0.82
N GLN A 208 6.07 -14.71 1.60
CA GLN A 208 7.18 -13.91 2.10
C GLN A 208 8.12 -13.54 0.95
N ALA A 209 8.54 -14.54 0.18
CA ALA A 209 9.37 -14.38 -1.01
C ALA A 209 8.67 -13.50 -2.05
N THR A 210 7.38 -13.69 -2.28
CA THR A 210 6.57 -12.87 -3.20
C THR A 210 6.63 -11.38 -2.86
N ARG A 211 6.39 -11.05 -1.59
CA ARG A 211 6.40 -9.65 -1.14
C ARG A 211 7.81 -9.07 -1.14
N LEU A 212 8.83 -9.88 -0.84
CA LEU A 212 10.22 -9.43 -0.94
C LEU A 212 10.63 -9.16 -2.38
N HIS A 213 10.24 -10.00 -3.33
CA HIS A 213 10.49 -9.73 -4.75
C HIS A 213 9.90 -8.39 -5.16
N ALA A 214 8.61 -8.16 -4.88
CA ALA A 214 7.97 -6.88 -5.16
C ALA A 214 8.59 -5.70 -4.40
N PHE A 215 9.01 -5.90 -3.14
CA PHE A 215 9.65 -4.85 -2.36
C PHE A 215 10.99 -4.44 -2.96
N PHE A 216 11.83 -5.41 -3.33
CA PHE A 216 13.10 -5.13 -3.99
C PHE A 216 12.93 -4.47 -5.37
N THR A 217 11.89 -4.84 -6.13
CA THR A 217 11.51 -4.12 -7.37
C THR A 217 11.18 -2.65 -7.10
N LEU A 218 10.43 -2.36 -6.03
CA LEU A 218 10.14 -0.98 -5.62
C LEU A 218 11.42 -0.24 -5.21
N LEU A 219 12.32 -0.87 -4.44
CA LEU A 219 13.58 -0.26 -4.01
C LEU A 219 14.52 0.08 -5.18
N ALA A 220 14.46 -0.68 -6.27
CA ALA A 220 15.30 -0.47 -7.45
C ALA A 220 14.89 0.78 -8.27
N GLU A 221 13.61 1.16 -8.24
CA GLU A 221 13.04 2.13 -9.18
C GLU A 221 12.43 3.36 -8.49
N VAL A 222 11.74 3.18 -7.36
CA VAL A 222 11.03 4.29 -6.68
C VAL A 222 12.00 5.31 -6.11
N GLU A 223 11.72 6.59 -6.33
CA GLU A 223 12.41 7.69 -5.68
C GLU A 223 11.85 7.91 -4.26
N ASP A 224 12.33 7.11 -3.32
CA ASP A 224 11.84 7.10 -1.94
C ASP A 224 12.26 8.36 -1.17
N THR A 225 11.27 9.17 -0.76
CA THR A 225 11.54 10.43 -0.04
C THR A 225 12.07 10.21 1.37
N ASN A 226 11.85 9.05 2.00
CA ASN A 226 12.44 8.73 3.30
C ASN A 226 13.93 8.38 3.17
N LEU A 227 14.33 7.72 2.08
CA LEU A 227 15.75 7.51 1.76
C LEU A 227 16.45 8.85 1.48
N LEU A 228 15.84 9.69 0.64
CA LEU A 228 16.37 11.02 0.34
C LEU A 228 16.48 11.90 1.60
N TYR A 229 15.52 11.79 2.52
CA TYR A 229 15.59 12.50 3.81
C TYR A 229 16.77 12.04 4.67
N ARG A 230 16.98 10.73 4.80
CA ARG A 230 17.96 10.15 5.75
C ARG A 230 19.38 10.07 5.20
N GLY A 231 19.52 9.80 3.91
CA GLY A 231 20.81 9.55 3.26
C GLY A 231 21.08 10.41 2.02
N GLY A 232 20.17 11.31 1.66
CA GLY A 232 20.28 12.09 0.43
C GLY A 232 20.31 11.22 -0.82
N GLN A 233 20.83 11.79 -1.91
CA GLN A 233 20.95 11.11 -3.19
C GLN A 233 21.83 9.86 -3.11
N ALA A 234 22.95 9.94 -2.38
CA ALA A 234 23.86 8.82 -2.20
C ALA A 234 23.20 7.63 -1.47
N GLY A 235 22.37 7.89 -0.46
CA GLY A 235 21.61 6.85 0.23
C GLY A 235 20.56 6.19 -0.66
N LEU A 236 19.87 6.97 -1.47
CA LEU A 236 18.91 6.45 -2.47
C LEU A 236 19.61 5.59 -3.52
N GLU A 237 20.71 6.07 -4.10
CA GLU A 237 21.48 5.35 -5.12
C GLU A 237 22.10 4.07 -4.58
N TRP A 238 22.61 4.08 -3.35
CA TRP A 238 23.10 2.87 -2.71
C TRP A 238 21.98 1.82 -2.56
N MET A 239 20.81 2.21 -2.05
CA MET A 239 19.69 1.27 -1.90
C MET A 239 19.23 0.71 -3.26
N ARG A 240 19.16 1.56 -4.30
CA ARG A 240 18.85 1.12 -5.66
C ARG A 240 19.89 0.14 -6.19
N GLY A 241 21.17 0.38 -5.92
CA GLY A 241 22.26 -0.51 -6.30
C GLY A 241 22.14 -1.89 -5.67
N GLU A 242 21.96 -1.96 -4.35
CA GLU A 242 21.75 -3.22 -3.62
C GLU A 242 20.50 -3.94 -4.13
N ALA A 243 19.42 -3.20 -4.39
CA ALA A 243 18.18 -3.80 -4.86
C ALA A 243 18.29 -4.37 -6.27
N ARG A 244 18.93 -3.65 -7.18
CA ARG A 244 19.21 -4.13 -8.55
C ARG A 244 20.14 -5.33 -8.54
N ALA A 245 21.16 -5.34 -7.68
CA ALA A 245 22.04 -6.50 -7.52
C ALA A 245 21.28 -7.73 -7.00
N PHE A 246 20.41 -7.56 -5.99
CA PHE A 246 19.56 -8.64 -5.49
C PHE A 246 18.63 -9.20 -6.58
N LEU A 247 18.00 -8.33 -7.38
CA LEU A 247 17.13 -8.74 -8.48
C LEU A 247 17.90 -9.45 -9.59
N ALA A 248 19.07 -8.93 -9.98
CA ALA A 248 19.92 -9.50 -11.02
C ALA A 248 20.48 -10.88 -10.64
N ASP A 249 20.72 -11.14 -9.34
CA ASP A 249 21.17 -12.43 -8.80
C ASP A 249 20.01 -13.44 -8.61
N GLY A 250 18.98 -13.36 -9.46
CA GLY A 250 17.82 -14.25 -9.45
C GLY A 250 16.80 -13.97 -8.33
N SER A 251 16.93 -12.87 -7.60
CA SER A 251 15.99 -12.43 -6.55
C SER A 251 15.67 -13.56 -5.56
N VAL A 252 14.39 -13.75 -5.24
CA VAL A 252 13.88 -14.77 -4.31
C VAL A 252 13.85 -16.18 -4.88
N PHE A 253 14.19 -16.36 -6.15
CA PHE A 253 14.24 -17.68 -6.80
C PHE A 253 15.62 -18.33 -6.72
N SER A 254 16.65 -17.54 -6.40
CA SER A 254 18.02 -18.01 -6.30
C SER A 254 18.33 -18.57 -4.90
N PRO A 255 19.08 -19.69 -4.77
CA PRO A 255 19.51 -20.21 -3.47
C PRO A 255 20.21 -19.13 -2.64
N GLY A 256 19.95 -19.12 -1.32
CA GLY A 256 20.56 -18.16 -0.40
C GLY A 256 19.98 -16.74 -0.44
N TRP A 257 18.91 -16.49 -1.21
CA TRP A 257 18.26 -15.17 -1.30
C TRP A 257 17.96 -14.55 0.07
N PHE A 258 17.51 -15.36 1.04
CA PHE A 258 17.15 -14.87 2.36
C PHE A 258 18.38 -14.32 3.12
N ALA A 259 19.53 -14.96 2.99
CA ALA A 259 20.78 -14.49 3.59
C ALA A 259 21.27 -13.18 2.93
N ARG A 260 21.13 -13.06 1.61
CA ARG A 260 21.45 -11.82 0.87
C ARG A 260 20.53 -10.67 1.28
N ALA A 261 19.22 -10.90 1.34
CA ALA A 261 18.25 -9.90 1.80
C ALA A 261 18.53 -9.46 3.25
N GLN A 262 18.94 -10.39 4.14
CA GLN A 262 19.38 -10.04 5.50
C GLN A 262 20.64 -9.18 5.49
N ALA A 263 21.60 -9.45 4.60
CA ALA A 263 22.81 -8.66 4.47
C ALA A 263 22.49 -7.22 4.05
N VAL A 264 21.64 -7.05 3.02
CA VAL A 264 21.15 -5.72 2.59
C VAL A 264 20.45 -5.01 3.74
N HIS A 265 19.61 -5.73 4.51
CA HIS A 265 18.95 -5.16 5.67
C HIS A 265 19.92 -4.66 6.74
N ARG A 266 20.90 -5.47 7.16
CA ARG A 266 21.91 -5.05 8.14
C ARG A 266 22.73 -3.85 7.66
N GLN A 267 23.09 -3.83 6.38
CA GLN A 267 23.83 -2.70 5.80
C GLN A 267 22.98 -1.43 5.76
N ALA A 268 21.68 -1.53 5.44
CA ALA A 268 20.76 -0.40 5.50
C ALA A 268 20.64 0.15 6.93
N CYS A 269 20.54 -0.73 7.94
CA CYS A 269 20.56 -0.35 9.36
C CYS A 269 21.84 0.39 9.75
N ALA A 270 23.01 -0.15 9.38
CA ALA A 270 24.30 0.49 9.66
C ALA A 270 24.44 1.88 9.00
N ARG A 271 23.77 2.08 7.86
CA ARG A 271 23.71 3.38 7.15
C ARG A 271 22.57 4.29 7.62
N ARG A 272 21.74 3.83 8.56
CA ARG A 272 20.51 4.49 9.03
C ARG A 272 19.52 4.80 7.90
N LEU A 273 19.51 4.01 6.83
CA LEU A 273 18.61 4.18 5.70
C LEU A 273 17.30 3.45 5.94
N SER A 274 16.17 4.05 5.57
CA SER A 274 14.84 3.46 5.75
C SER A 274 13.92 3.85 4.59
N PRO A 275 13.60 2.92 3.68
CA PRO A 275 12.73 3.16 2.51
C PRO A 275 11.23 3.05 2.86
N GLY A 276 10.73 3.99 3.66
CA GLY A 276 9.34 3.97 4.10
C GLY A 276 8.32 4.25 2.98
N GLY A 277 8.69 5.04 1.96
CA GLY A 277 7.81 5.29 0.82
C GLY A 277 7.59 4.04 -0.02
N SER A 278 8.65 3.26 -0.27
CA SER A 278 8.56 1.95 -0.93
C SER A 278 7.76 0.95 -0.10
N ALA A 279 7.86 0.99 1.24
CA ALA A 279 7.05 0.14 2.11
C ALA A 279 5.55 0.47 2.03
N ASP A 280 5.21 1.76 2.01
CA ASP A 280 3.82 2.22 1.81
C ASP A 280 3.27 1.75 0.44
N MET A 281 4.08 1.80 -0.62
CA MET A 281 3.70 1.31 -1.96
C MET A 281 3.55 -0.22 -2.00
N LEU A 282 4.38 -0.97 -1.28
CA LEU A 282 4.23 -2.42 -1.15
C LEU A 282 2.92 -2.77 -0.46
N ALA A 283 2.58 -2.10 0.64
CA ALA A 283 1.32 -2.29 1.33
C ALA A 283 0.12 -1.93 0.42
N ALA A 284 0.23 -0.84 -0.35
CA ALA A 284 -0.78 -0.46 -1.33
C ALA A 284 -0.99 -1.54 -2.40
N ALA A 285 0.10 -2.10 -2.94
CA ALA A 285 0.03 -3.18 -3.92
C ALA A 285 -0.56 -4.47 -3.35
N CYS A 286 -0.16 -4.87 -2.12
CA CYS A 286 -0.75 -6.03 -1.45
C CYS A 286 -2.25 -5.85 -1.21
N PHE A 287 -2.69 -4.63 -0.87
CA PHE A 287 -4.09 -4.28 -0.71
C PHE A 287 -4.87 -4.45 -2.02
N VAL A 288 -4.39 -3.87 -3.12
CA VAL A 288 -5.05 -3.98 -4.44
C VAL A 288 -5.07 -5.44 -4.91
N PHE A 289 -3.94 -6.16 -4.79
CA PHE A 289 -3.86 -7.57 -5.14
C PHE A 289 -4.91 -8.41 -4.39
N GLY A 290 -5.01 -8.22 -3.08
CA GLY A 290 -5.98 -8.95 -2.25
C GLY A 290 -7.43 -8.58 -2.58
N TRP A 291 -7.68 -7.33 -2.96
CA TRP A 291 -9.00 -6.89 -3.40
C TRP A 291 -9.39 -7.53 -4.73
N GLN A 292 -8.52 -7.47 -5.74
CA GLN A 292 -8.73 -8.08 -7.06
C GLN A 292 -9.03 -9.58 -6.93
N ALA A 293 -8.20 -10.31 -6.17
CA ALA A 293 -8.40 -11.73 -5.94
C ALA A 293 -9.72 -12.05 -5.21
N HIS A 294 -10.20 -11.16 -4.33
CA HIS A 294 -11.50 -11.32 -3.69
C HIS A 294 -12.65 -11.15 -4.69
N MET A 295 -12.53 -10.19 -5.63
CA MET A 295 -13.56 -9.97 -6.65
C MET A 295 -13.63 -11.11 -7.66
N GLU A 296 -12.48 -11.67 -8.05
CA GLU A 296 -12.40 -12.79 -8.99
C GLU A 296 -13.00 -14.09 -8.43
N ALA A 297 -13.04 -14.23 -7.10
CA ALA A 297 -13.57 -15.39 -6.40
C ALA A 297 -15.07 -15.27 -6.03
N ALA A 298 -15.67 -14.08 -6.18
CA ALA A 298 -17.05 -13.77 -5.81
C ALA A 298 -17.99 -13.88 -7.03
#